data_AF-A0A6G9NEE2-F1
#
_entry.id   AF-A0A6G9NEE2-F1
#
_cell.length_a   1.000
_cell.length_b   1.000
_cell.length_c   1.000
_cell.angle_alpha   90.00
_cell.angle_beta   90.00
_cell.angle_gamma   90.00
#
_symmetry.space_group_name_H-M   'P 1'
#
loop_
_entity.id
_entity.type
_entity.pdbx_description
1 polymer ?
#
loop_
_entity_poly.entity_id
_entity_poly.type
_entity_poly.pdbx_seq_one_letter_code
_entity_poly.pdbx_strand_id
1 'polypeptide(L)'
;MEVCDIFPSADDGRFRFAELRLTSLPSNFADLSLTKSLLGAPAVSGGTATWRLTVTNTAASTATANGIVVRDNLPGGFSFVGASGDGSFNAATGDWAVGTLAPGQSAVLTISGTITSGAGTVVTNTAEIIASSLPDIDSTPGNAIVSEDDYAASSFTVQSGRAPGIPPSLSCPAGSAVFDWDMIAGWTPGSENNAYAFAGFGNIGFSLSNDGAYLSNPTFGGQSPTVDDAFLGGLSIPEDSLVMLADQSSRAGVVELVITLPRAFSGVQFSIFDIDFFGGQFADNVEVTGTLGGATVLPTLTNGNVNFVSGNVITGDGGSDTDEALGNAVVTFTQAIDTIVIRYGNAATAPTNPGQQAIAVHDITVCNPFARLVVSKVSSVISDPVNGTANPKAIPGALVEYLITVTNTGTDAADTDSVVVIDNGPSDAKMCLLDRSGGPVIFADTGGASGLTYSFAGLAQASDDLEFSADDGGSWGYVPSADGEGCDSGITDFRVRPGGAFAGGETFTLSVRFMVE
;
A
#
# COMPACT_ATOMS: atom_id res chain seq x y z
N MET A 1 55.55 -35.72 -3.28
CA MET A 1 55.39 -36.34 -1.96
C MET A 1 56.74 -36.91 -1.58
N GLU A 2 57.41 -36.29 -0.62
CA GLU A 2 58.68 -36.78 -0.08
C GLU A 2 58.47 -36.97 1.41
N VAL A 3 58.64 -38.21 1.88
CA VAL A 3 58.60 -38.54 3.31
C VAL A 3 60.04 -38.50 3.79
N CYS A 4 60.44 -37.39 4.40
CA CYS A 4 61.76 -37.28 5.00
C CYS A 4 61.69 -37.78 6.45
N ASP A 5 62.50 -38.79 6.77
CA ASP A 5 62.75 -39.18 8.14
C ASP A 5 63.63 -38.11 8.81
N ILE A 6 63.14 -37.53 9.90
CA ILE A 6 63.80 -36.46 10.64
C ILE A 6 64.94 -37.00 11.55
N PHE A 7 65.08 -38.33 11.66
CA PHE A 7 66.13 -39.00 12.45
C PHE A 7 66.82 -40.17 11.71
N PRO A 8 67.69 -39.89 10.72
CA PRO A 8 68.30 -40.92 9.87
C PRO A 8 69.22 -41.91 10.60
N SER A 9 69.58 -41.66 11.86
CA SER A 9 70.42 -42.53 12.69
C SER A 9 69.64 -43.41 13.68
N ALA A 10 68.30 -43.32 13.71
CA ALA A 10 67.43 -44.06 14.63
C ALA A 10 66.36 -44.90 13.90
N ASP A 11 66.67 -45.38 12.70
CA ASP A 11 65.73 -46.13 11.86
C ASP A 11 65.59 -47.59 12.34
N ASP A 12 64.44 -47.93 12.96
CA ASP A 12 64.03 -49.29 13.32
C ASP A 12 63.01 -49.89 12.32
N GLY A 13 62.79 -49.23 11.18
CA GLY A 13 61.82 -49.63 10.17
C GLY A 13 60.35 -49.43 10.57
N ARG A 14 60.05 -48.68 11.65
CA ARG A 14 58.67 -48.38 12.09
C ARG A 14 58.40 -46.88 12.20
N PHE A 15 57.63 -46.35 11.25
CA PHE A 15 57.04 -45.01 11.32
C PHE A 15 56.00 -44.94 12.44
N ARG A 16 56.23 -44.11 13.48
CA ARG A 16 55.28 -43.94 14.60
C ARG A 16 54.46 -42.65 14.53
N PHE A 17 54.88 -41.66 13.75
CA PHE A 17 54.15 -40.42 13.47
C PHE A 17 54.54 -39.91 12.08
N ALA A 18 53.56 -39.57 11.25
CA ALA A 18 53.76 -38.79 10.03
C ALA A 18 52.90 -37.53 10.14
N GLU A 19 53.54 -36.36 10.27
CA GLU A 19 52.84 -35.10 10.00
C GLU A 19 52.73 -34.96 8.48
N LEU A 20 51.52 -35.19 7.95
CA LEU A 20 51.22 -34.93 6.56
C LEU A 20 51.03 -33.42 6.38
N ARG A 21 52.08 -32.72 5.95
CA ARG A 21 51.98 -31.32 5.51
C ARG A 21 51.84 -31.29 4.00
N LEU A 22 50.78 -30.67 3.48
CA LEU A 22 50.70 -30.28 2.07
C LEU A 22 51.83 -29.27 1.81
N THR A 23 52.89 -29.69 1.12
CA THR A 23 54.05 -28.82 0.82
C THR A 23 53.82 -27.90 -0.37
N SER A 24 52.71 -28.09 -1.09
CA SER A 24 52.24 -27.24 -2.18
C SER A 24 50.74 -27.38 -2.34
N LEU A 25 50.04 -26.25 -2.45
CA LEU A 25 48.63 -26.23 -2.84
C LEU A 25 48.45 -26.77 -4.26
N PRO A 26 47.26 -27.27 -4.64
CA PRO A 26 46.96 -27.56 -6.03
C PRO A 26 47.26 -26.34 -6.89
N SER A 27 47.76 -26.52 -8.11
CA SER A 27 48.03 -25.40 -9.02
C SER A 27 46.76 -24.70 -9.51
N ASN A 28 45.59 -25.32 -9.27
CA ASN A 28 44.27 -24.85 -9.69
C ASN A 28 43.25 -25.22 -8.60
N PHE A 29 42.83 -24.25 -7.78
CA PHE A 29 41.88 -24.43 -6.68
C PHE A 29 40.95 -23.22 -6.54
N ALA A 30 39.83 -23.46 -5.87
CA ALA A 30 38.96 -22.43 -5.33
C ALA A 30 39.03 -22.46 -3.81
N ASP A 31 38.73 -21.35 -3.17
CA ASP A 31 38.64 -21.23 -1.72
C ASP A 31 37.26 -20.63 -1.49
N LEU A 32 36.28 -21.51 -1.27
CA LEU A 32 34.86 -21.17 -1.24
C LEU A 32 34.37 -21.13 0.20
N SER A 33 33.78 -20.00 0.58
CA SER A 33 33.15 -19.85 1.88
C SER A 33 31.65 -19.54 1.75
N LEU A 34 30.91 -19.90 2.79
CA LEU A 34 29.49 -19.69 2.92
C LEU A 34 29.19 -18.96 4.22
N THR A 35 28.39 -17.90 4.13
CA THR A 35 27.82 -17.25 5.32
C THR A 35 26.32 -17.24 5.23
N LYS A 36 25.65 -17.26 6.38
CA LYS A 36 24.19 -17.22 6.48
C LYS A 36 23.73 -16.33 7.62
N SER A 37 22.74 -15.49 7.36
CA SER A 37 22.15 -14.59 8.36
C SER A 37 20.63 -14.50 8.20
N LEU A 38 19.92 -14.36 9.33
CA LEU A 38 18.53 -13.97 9.34
C LEU A 38 18.43 -12.48 8.98
N LEU A 39 17.48 -12.13 8.13
CA LEU A 39 17.13 -10.75 7.83
C LEU A 39 15.92 -10.33 8.66
N GLY A 40 16.03 -9.21 9.37
CA GLY A 40 14.97 -8.67 10.22
C GLY A 40 14.92 -9.32 11.60
N ALA A 41 13.82 -9.07 12.31
CA ALA A 41 13.60 -9.61 13.65
C ALA A 41 13.20 -11.11 13.61
N PRO A 42 13.43 -11.86 14.69
CA PRO A 42 12.88 -13.21 14.86
C PRO A 42 11.37 -13.24 14.58
N ALA A 43 10.90 -14.23 13.84
CA ALA A 43 9.49 -14.31 13.46
C ALA A 43 8.63 -14.98 14.55
N VAL A 44 7.34 -14.63 14.57
CA VAL A 44 6.26 -15.34 15.30
C VAL A 44 5.70 -16.51 14.50
N SER A 45 4.87 -17.34 15.13
CA SER A 45 4.11 -18.37 14.42
C SER A 45 3.15 -17.73 13.39
N GLY A 46 3.17 -18.24 12.16
CA GLY A 46 2.49 -17.68 10.99
C GLY A 46 3.22 -16.50 10.33
N GLY A 47 4.26 -15.95 10.95
CA GLY A 47 5.06 -14.86 10.40
C GLY A 47 6.08 -15.32 9.36
N THR A 48 6.70 -14.37 8.66
CA THR A 48 7.71 -14.65 7.63
C THR A 48 9.13 -14.57 8.19
N ALA A 49 9.96 -15.57 7.88
CA ALA A 49 11.39 -15.55 8.10
C ALA A 49 12.13 -15.52 6.75
N THR A 50 13.15 -14.67 6.66
CA THR A 50 13.99 -14.54 5.45
C THR A 50 15.46 -14.69 5.82
N TRP A 51 16.18 -15.57 5.14
CA TRP A 51 17.62 -15.71 5.29
C TRP A 51 18.37 -15.25 4.05
N ARG A 52 19.50 -14.58 4.27
CA ARG A 52 20.51 -14.31 3.24
C ARG A 52 21.67 -15.29 3.38
N LEU A 53 22.05 -15.89 2.26
CA LEU A 53 23.28 -16.65 2.13
C LEU A 53 24.23 -15.89 1.20
N THR A 54 25.51 -15.87 1.53
CA THR A 54 26.56 -15.33 0.65
C THR A 54 27.59 -16.41 0.41
N VAL A 55 27.77 -16.76 -0.86
CA VAL A 55 28.81 -17.69 -1.32
C VAL A 55 29.95 -16.86 -1.89
N THR A 56 31.17 -17.06 -1.42
CA THR A 56 32.33 -16.28 -1.84
C THR A 56 33.40 -17.21 -2.38
N ASN A 57 33.96 -16.90 -3.54
CA ASN A 57 35.25 -17.45 -3.97
C ASN A 57 36.32 -16.43 -3.61
N THR A 58 37.22 -16.74 -2.67
CA THR A 58 38.13 -15.72 -2.13
C THR A 58 39.08 -15.17 -3.20
N ALA A 59 39.66 -14.00 -2.93
CA ALA A 59 40.67 -13.44 -3.82
C ALA A 59 41.99 -14.24 -3.82
N ALA A 60 42.18 -15.15 -2.87
CA ALA A 60 43.35 -16.01 -2.78
C ALA A 60 43.27 -17.25 -3.70
N SER A 61 42.07 -17.54 -4.22
CA SER A 61 41.85 -18.62 -5.17
C SER A 61 42.61 -18.41 -6.48
N THR A 62 43.05 -19.51 -7.09
CA THR A 62 43.86 -19.45 -8.31
C THR A 62 43.03 -19.53 -9.58
N ALA A 63 41.74 -19.86 -9.49
CA ALA A 63 40.86 -19.95 -10.66
C ALA A 63 39.36 -19.76 -10.35
N THR A 64 38.59 -19.62 -11.44
CA THR A 64 37.13 -19.55 -11.42
C THR A 64 36.52 -20.92 -11.12
N ALA A 65 35.74 -21.00 -10.03
CA ALA A 65 34.91 -22.16 -9.71
C ALA A 65 33.62 -22.15 -10.56
N ASN A 66 33.25 -23.31 -11.10
CA ASN A 66 32.04 -23.51 -11.89
C ASN A 66 31.21 -24.65 -11.29
N GLY A 67 29.92 -24.70 -11.62
CA GLY A 67 29.02 -25.76 -11.13
C GLY A 67 28.89 -25.74 -9.61
N ILE A 68 28.96 -24.54 -9.00
CA ILE A 68 28.82 -24.37 -7.57
C ILE A 68 27.37 -24.69 -7.18
N VAL A 69 27.20 -25.60 -6.22
CA VAL A 69 25.89 -25.97 -5.67
C VAL A 69 25.93 -25.83 -4.16
N VAL A 70 24.96 -25.11 -3.60
CA VAL A 70 24.75 -24.98 -2.15
C VAL A 70 23.49 -25.73 -1.77
N ARG A 71 23.55 -26.63 -0.79
CA ARG A 71 22.36 -27.25 -0.21
C ARG A 71 21.93 -26.47 1.02
N ASP A 72 20.72 -25.94 0.99
CA ASP A 72 20.05 -25.31 2.13
C ASP A 72 18.96 -26.27 2.67
N ASN A 73 19.21 -26.81 3.86
CA ASN A 73 18.31 -27.73 4.53
C ASN A 73 17.23 -26.93 5.26
N LEU A 74 16.05 -26.81 4.63
CA LEU A 74 14.91 -26.09 5.20
C LEU A 74 14.50 -26.69 6.56
N PRO A 75 14.46 -25.89 7.64
CA PRO A 75 14.18 -26.43 8.97
C PRO A 75 12.75 -26.92 9.12
N GLY A 76 12.55 -27.86 10.04
CA GLY A 76 11.22 -28.16 10.55
C GLY A 76 10.59 -26.90 11.16
N GLY A 77 9.29 -26.70 10.92
CA GLY A 77 8.62 -25.49 11.37
C GLY A 77 8.76 -24.28 10.44
N PHE A 78 9.28 -24.47 9.22
CA PHE A 78 9.35 -23.47 8.16
C PHE A 78 8.68 -23.99 6.89
N SER A 79 7.82 -23.18 6.28
CA SER A 79 7.13 -23.47 5.02
C SER A 79 7.65 -22.52 3.94
N PHE A 80 8.32 -23.08 2.93
CA PHE A 80 8.92 -22.30 1.85
C PHE A 80 7.87 -21.47 1.08
N VAL A 81 8.17 -20.19 0.86
CA VAL A 81 7.36 -19.27 0.04
C VAL A 81 8.10 -18.88 -1.23
N GLY A 82 9.37 -18.52 -1.13
CA GLY A 82 10.11 -18.01 -2.28
C GLY A 82 11.60 -17.91 -2.08
N ALA A 83 12.31 -17.85 -3.20
CA ALA A 83 13.76 -17.74 -3.28
C ALA A 83 14.15 -16.78 -4.42
N SER A 84 15.21 -16.00 -4.23
CA SER A 84 15.73 -15.03 -5.20
C SER A 84 17.24 -14.81 -5.04
N GLY A 85 17.90 -14.15 -5.99
CA GLY A 85 19.32 -13.80 -5.94
C GLY A 85 20.14 -14.38 -7.10
N ASP A 86 21.46 -14.52 -6.90
CA ASP A 86 22.45 -14.93 -7.91
C ASP A 86 22.46 -16.46 -8.17
N GLY A 87 21.29 -17.09 -8.20
CA GLY A 87 21.16 -18.53 -8.40
C GLY A 87 19.71 -18.97 -8.51
N SER A 88 19.51 -20.26 -8.79
CA SER A 88 18.17 -20.87 -8.84
C SER A 88 18.00 -21.93 -7.75
N PHE A 89 16.89 -21.89 -7.04
CA PHE A 89 16.60 -22.79 -5.92
C PHE A 89 15.63 -23.90 -6.33
N ASN A 90 15.96 -25.14 -5.98
CA ASN A 90 15.07 -26.28 -6.11
C ASN A 90 14.50 -26.67 -4.74
N ALA A 91 13.27 -26.27 -4.45
CA ALA A 91 12.62 -26.54 -3.17
C ALA A 91 12.39 -28.05 -2.88
N ALA A 92 12.44 -28.92 -3.89
CA ALA A 92 12.30 -30.37 -3.68
C ALA A 92 13.57 -31.01 -3.12
N THR A 93 14.75 -30.43 -3.40
CA THR A 93 16.04 -30.97 -2.96
C THR A 93 16.75 -30.06 -1.96
N GLY A 94 16.35 -28.79 -1.85
CA GLY A 94 17.05 -27.78 -1.06
C GLY A 94 18.28 -27.22 -1.77
N ASP A 95 18.50 -27.53 -3.05
CA ASP A 95 19.73 -27.15 -3.75
C ASP A 95 19.60 -25.82 -4.48
N TRP A 96 20.58 -24.95 -4.28
CA TRP A 96 20.85 -23.75 -5.05
C TRP A 96 21.88 -24.04 -6.13
N ALA A 97 21.52 -23.82 -7.40
CA ALA A 97 22.49 -23.73 -8.49
C ALA A 97 23.03 -22.29 -8.56
N VAL A 98 24.22 -22.07 -8.02
CA VAL A 98 24.90 -20.75 -7.92
C VAL A 98 25.65 -20.42 -9.21
N GLY A 99 26.12 -21.44 -9.92
CA GLY A 99 26.78 -21.27 -11.22
C GLY A 99 28.28 -21.09 -11.09
N THR A 100 28.78 -19.89 -11.39
CA THR A 100 30.23 -19.64 -11.52
C THR A 100 30.68 -18.43 -10.70
N LEU A 101 31.83 -18.53 -10.04
CA LEU A 101 32.44 -17.43 -9.28
C LEU A 101 33.93 -17.33 -9.62
N ALA A 102 34.34 -16.17 -10.13
CA ALA A 102 35.76 -15.83 -10.30
C ALA A 102 36.41 -15.51 -8.94
N PRO A 103 37.75 -15.58 -8.82
CA PRO A 103 38.43 -15.17 -7.59
C PRO A 103 38.04 -13.76 -7.14
N GLY A 104 37.69 -13.63 -5.86
CA GLY A 104 37.21 -12.40 -5.24
C GLY A 104 35.75 -12.04 -5.51
N GLN A 105 34.98 -12.90 -6.19
CA GLN A 105 33.54 -12.67 -6.43
C GLN A 105 32.68 -13.37 -5.37
N SER A 106 31.45 -12.86 -5.21
CA SER A 106 30.44 -13.46 -4.34
C SER A 106 29.09 -13.50 -5.03
N ALA A 107 28.29 -14.50 -4.67
CA ALA A 107 26.88 -14.63 -5.03
C ALA A 107 26.02 -14.45 -3.77
N VAL A 108 24.93 -13.69 -3.90
CA VAL A 108 23.97 -13.48 -2.81
C VAL A 108 22.68 -14.21 -3.12
N LEU A 109 22.26 -15.09 -2.20
CA LEU A 109 21.05 -15.89 -2.29
C LEU A 109 20.11 -15.52 -1.16
N THR A 110 18.81 -15.46 -1.43
CA THR A 110 17.78 -15.13 -0.43
C THR A 110 16.71 -16.19 -0.45
N ILE A 111 16.33 -16.68 0.74
CA ILE A 111 15.26 -17.65 0.92
C ILE A 111 14.27 -17.17 1.97
N SER A 112 12.98 -17.31 1.68
CA SER A 112 11.89 -16.79 2.51
C SER A 112 10.76 -17.81 2.65
N GLY A 113 10.07 -17.74 3.78
CA GLY A 113 8.96 -18.64 4.07
C GLY A 113 8.28 -18.34 5.40
N THR A 114 7.20 -19.05 5.66
CA THR A 114 6.34 -18.87 6.83
C THR A 114 6.74 -19.80 7.97
N ILE A 115 6.80 -19.30 9.19
CA ILE A 115 7.06 -20.11 10.38
C ILE A 115 5.78 -20.81 10.84
N THR A 116 5.85 -22.12 11.04
CA THR A 116 4.75 -22.95 11.52
C THR A 116 4.99 -23.50 12.93
N SER A 117 6.20 -23.35 13.46
CA SER A 117 6.52 -23.65 14.86
C SER A 117 5.83 -22.70 15.83
N GLY A 118 5.55 -23.18 17.04
CA GLY A 118 5.02 -22.36 18.14
C GLY A 118 6.11 -21.53 18.83
N ALA A 119 5.69 -20.49 19.55
CA ALA A 119 6.54 -19.61 20.34
C ALA A 119 7.51 -20.40 21.26
N GLY A 120 8.73 -19.88 21.43
CA GLY A 120 9.79 -20.51 22.22
C GLY A 120 10.54 -21.63 21.49
N THR A 121 10.11 -22.04 20.29
CA THR A 121 10.84 -23.04 19.47
C THR A 121 12.06 -22.39 18.82
N VAL A 122 13.22 -23.04 18.86
CA VAL A 122 14.40 -22.61 18.09
C VAL A 122 14.32 -23.15 16.67
N VAL A 123 14.35 -22.25 15.68
CA VAL A 123 14.39 -22.58 14.25
C VAL A 123 15.81 -22.33 13.76
N THR A 124 16.48 -23.38 13.26
CA THR A 124 17.86 -23.32 12.74
C THR A 124 17.88 -23.73 11.29
N ASN A 125 18.15 -22.79 10.38
CA ASN A 125 18.40 -23.12 8.99
C ASN A 125 19.91 -23.33 8.76
N THR A 126 20.27 -24.42 8.08
CA THR A 126 21.65 -24.78 7.77
C THR A 126 21.86 -24.92 6.27
N ALA A 127 23.03 -24.51 5.80
CA ALA A 127 23.43 -24.62 4.41
C ALA A 127 24.90 -25.02 4.28
N GLU A 128 25.25 -25.68 3.16
CA GLU A 128 26.59 -26.19 2.88
C GLU A 128 26.88 -26.14 1.37
N ILE A 129 28.11 -25.83 0.97
CA ILE A 129 28.55 -26.01 -0.42
C ILE A 129 28.78 -27.50 -0.67
N ILE A 130 28.02 -28.09 -1.59
CA ILE A 130 28.07 -29.55 -1.84
C ILE A 130 28.73 -29.93 -3.16
N ALA A 131 29.02 -28.95 -4.01
CA ALA A 131 29.72 -29.18 -5.27
C ALA A 131 30.44 -27.92 -5.77
N SER A 132 31.59 -28.13 -6.40
CA SER A 132 32.35 -27.15 -7.18
C SER A 132 33.20 -27.89 -8.20
N SER A 133 33.56 -27.25 -9.31
CA SER A 133 34.44 -27.82 -10.34
C SER A 133 35.89 -27.94 -9.89
N LEU A 134 36.28 -27.25 -8.83
CA LEU A 134 37.65 -27.17 -8.30
C LEU A 134 37.69 -27.68 -6.86
N PRO A 135 38.82 -28.26 -6.42
CA PRO A 135 39.01 -28.60 -5.02
C PRO A 135 39.03 -27.32 -4.18
N ASP A 136 38.41 -27.43 -3.01
CA ASP A 136 38.56 -26.47 -1.92
C ASP A 136 39.75 -26.88 -1.03
N ILE A 137 40.45 -25.91 -0.48
CA ILE A 137 41.77 -26.09 0.11
C ILE A 137 41.72 -26.52 1.58
N ASP A 138 40.68 -26.11 2.29
CA ASP A 138 40.47 -26.33 3.72
C ASP A 138 39.08 -26.89 4.05
N SER A 139 38.18 -26.94 3.05
CA SER A 139 36.84 -27.51 3.15
C SER A 139 36.64 -28.74 2.25
N THR A 140 35.76 -29.67 2.62
CA THR A 140 35.39 -30.81 1.76
C THR A 140 33.90 -30.77 1.44
N PRO A 141 33.51 -30.43 0.20
CA PRO A 141 32.10 -30.24 -0.14
C PRO A 141 31.21 -31.43 0.20
N GLY A 142 30.11 -31.18 0.92
CA GLY A 142 29.07 -32.18 1.21
C GLY A 142 29.44 -33.21 2.28
N ASN A 143 30.35 -32.87 3.20
CA ASN A 143 30.75 -33.72 4.33
C ASN A 143 30.04 -33.39 5.66
N ALA A 144 29.25 -32.30 5.70
CA ALA A 144 28.53 -31.77 6.86
C ALA A 144 29.40 -31.43 8.08
N ILE A 145 30.65 -31.01 7.89
CA ILE A 145 31.52 -30.56 8.99
C ILE A 145 31.24 -29.10 9.33
N VAL A 146 30.60 -28.88 10.49
CA VAL A 146 30.14 -27.55 10.93
C VAL A 146 31.24 -26.52 11.26
N SER A 147 32.51 -26.96 11.29
CA SER A 147 33.66 -26.08 11.53
C SER A 147 34.36 -25.64 10.26
N GLU A 148 34.00 -26.21 9.11
CA GLU A 148 34.46 -25.80 7.79
C GLU A 148 33.73 -24.53 7.36
N ASP A 149 34.37 -23.70 6.55
CA ASP A 149 33.84 -22.39 6.16
C ASP A 149 32.91 -22.45 4.95
N ASP A 150 32.77 -23.63 4.34
CA ASP A 150 31.74 -23.95 3.35
C ASP A 150 30.38 -24.31 3.99
N TYR A 151 30.32 -24.36 5.33
CA TYR A 151 29.12 -24.63 6.13
C TYR A 151 28.64 -23.37 6.87
N ALA A 152 27.33 -23.09 6.83
CA ALA A 152 26.73 -21.98 7.56
C ALA A 152 25.40 -22.34 8.21
N ALA A 153 25.18 -21.83 9.42
CA ALA A 153 23.92 -21.97 10.14
C ALA A 153 23.43 -20.63 10.68
N SER A 154 22.13 -20.42 10.68
CA SER A 154 21.49 -19.26 11.31
C SER A 154 20.26 -19.72 12.07
N SER A 155 20.13 -19.27 13.33
CA SER A 155 19.03 -19.65 14.21
C SER A 155 18.35 -18.45 14.85
N PHE A 156 17.07 -18.61 15.18
CA PHE A 156 16.33 -17.68 16.02
C PHE A 156 15.30 -18.45 16.86
N THR A 157 14.79 -17.82 17.92
CA THR A 157 13.69 -18.36 18.73
C THR A 157 12.38 -17.73 18.26
N VAL A 158 11.37 -18.55 17.94
CA VAL A 158 10.06 -18.07 17.53
C VAL A 158 9.46 -17.21 18.63
N GLN A 159 9.08 -15.98 18.28
CA GLN A 159 8.50 -15.04 19.23
C GLN A 159 7.10 -15.48 19.67
N SER A 160 6.70 -15.10 20.89
CA SER A 160 5.30 -15.13 21.31
C SER A 160 4.48 -14.12 20.51
N GLY A 161 3.19 -14.38 20.37
CA GLY A 161 2.27 -13.51 19.64
C GLY A 161 1.80 -14.11 18.32
N ARG A 162 1.19 -13.27 17.49
CA ARG A 162 0.54 -13.61 16.23
C ARG A 162 1.25 -12.91 15.08
N ALA A 163 1.20 -13.50 13.87
CA ALA A 163 1.67 -12.81 12.68
C ALA A 163 0.98 -11.44 12.55
N PRO A 164 1.74 -10.35 12.35
CA PRO A 164 1.16 -9.06 12.04
C PRO A 164 0.25 -9.14 10.82
N GLY A 165 -0.88 -8.45 10.88
CA GLY A 165 -1.72 -8.26 9.71
C GLY A 165 -0.98 -7.39 8.69
N ILE A 166 -1.20 -7.63 7.40
CA ILE A 166 -0.65 -6.79 6.33
C ILE A 166 -1.64 -5.67 6.04
N PRO A 167 -1.33 -4.39 6.36
CA PRO A 167 -2.25 -3.29 6.10
C PRO A 167 -2.58 -3.19 4.60
N PRO A 168 -3.85 -2.94 4.23
CA PRO A 168 -4.17 -2.66 2.83
C PRO A 168 -3.39 -1.46 2.32
N SER A 169 -2.84 -1.54 1.12
CA SER A 169 -2.18 -0.38 0.50
C SER A 169 -3.21 0.65 0.06
N LEU A 170 -2.93 1.92 0.34
CA LEU A 170 -3.73 3.02 -0.20
C LEU A 170 -3.44 3.19 -1.70
N SER A 171 -4.50 3.28 -2.51
CA SER A 171 -4.39 3.64 -3.92
C SER A 171 -4.71 5.13 -4.08
N CYS A 172 -3.66 5.95 -4.17
CA CYS A 172 -3.79 7.40 -4.28
C CYS A 172 -3.27 7.93 -5.64
N PRO A 173 -4.07 7.91 -6.72
CA PRO A 173 -3.62 8.33 -8.06
C PRO A 173 -3.14 9.77 -8.15
N ALA A 174 -3.63 10.65 -7.28
CA ALA A 174 -3.22 12.07 -7.19
C ALA A 174 -2.20 12.32 -6.07
N GLY A 175 -1.50 11.28 -5.61
CA GLY A 175 -0.63 11.32 -4.44
C GLY A 175 -1.41 11.33 -3.12
N SER A 176 -0.68 11.36 -2.01
CA SER A 176 -1.23 11.44 -0.66
C SER A 176 -0.79 12.72 0.06
N ALA A 177 -1.47 13.04 1.14
CA ALA A 177 -1.06 14.04 2.12
C ALA A 177 -1.00 13.37 3.49
N VAL A 178 -0.07 13.83 4.33
CA VAL A 178 0.12 13.32 5.69
C VAL A 178 -0.17 14.47 6.65
N PHE A 179 -1.05 14.22 7.61
CA PHE A 179 -1.16 15.03 8.82
C PHE A 179 -0.10 14.48 9.77
N ASP A 180 0.99 15.24 9.83
CA ASP A 180 2.24 14.89 10.51
C ASP A 180 2.30 15.65 11.83
N TRP A 181 2.36 14.91 12.94
CA TRP A 181 2.36 15.49 14.29
C TRP A 181 3.61 16.32 14.58
N ASP A 182 4.78 15.99 14.00
CA ASP A 182 6.03 16.75 14.15
C ASP A 182 5.91 18.15 13.54
N MET A 183 5.02 18.32 12.56
CA MET A 183 4.72 19.62 11.95
C MET A 183 3.69 20.44 12.73
N ILE A 184 3.03 19.88 13.74
CA ILE A 184 2.00 20.56 14.51
C ILE A 184 2.61 21.34 15.67
N ALA A 185 2.65 22.66 15.52
CA ALA A 185 2.94 23.55 16.63
C ALA A 185 1.67 23.83 17.46
N GLY A 186 1.78 23.72 18.79
CA GLY A 186 0.82 24.33 19.72
C GLY A 186 -0.32 23.45 20.21
N TRP A 187 -0.17 22.13 20.26
CA TRP A 187 -1.02 21.33 21.14
C TRP A 187 -0.75 21.74 22.58
N THR A 188 -1.78 22.23 23.27
CA THR A 188 -1.65 22.58 24.69
C THR A 188 -1.87 21.31 25.51
N PRO A 189 -0.91 20.86 26.34
CA PRO A 189 -1.08 19.66 27.16
C PRO A 189 -2.38 19.71 27.98
N GLY A 190 -3.19 18.66 27.91
CA GLY A 190 -4.51 18.58 28.54
C GLY A 190 -5.66 19.16 27.72
N SER A 191 -5.42 19.71 26.53
CA SER A 191 -6.49 20.24 25.68
C SER A 191 -7.30 19.13 25.01
N GLU A 192 -8.61 19.12 25.24
CA GLU A 192 -9.53 18.11 24.73
C GLU A 192 -10.21 18.51 23.41
N ASN A 193 -10.02 19.73 22.92
CA ASN A 193 -10.63 20.19 21.67
C ASN A 193 -9.66 21.11 20.91
N ASN A 194 -9.14 20.62 19.79
CA ASN A 194 -8.13 21.32 18.99
C ASN A 194 -8.46 21.19 17.50
N ALA A 195 -8.00 22.14 16.70
CA ALA A 195 -8.13 22.08 15.25
C ALA A 195 -6.90 22.71 14.57
N TYR A 196 -6.42 22.06 13.50
CA TYR A 196 -5.21 22.45 12.79
C TYR A 196 -5.44 22.43 11.29
N ALA A 197 -4.74 23.31 10.57
CA ALA A 197 -4.77 23.29 9.12
C ALA A 197 -4.16 21.97 8.61
N PHE A 198 -4.83 21.32 7.66
CA PHE A 198 -4.36 20.11 7.02
C PHE A 198 -4.21 20.34 5.52
N ALA A 199 -2.96 20.52 5.10
CA ALA A 199 -2.59 20.87 3.73
C ALA A 199 -3.46 22.02 3.18
N GLY A 200 -3.95 21.88 1.94
CA GLY A 200 -4.89 22.83 1.32
C GLY A 200 -6.37 22.49 1.54
N PHE A 201 -6.70 21.51 2.39
CA PHE A 201 -8.06 20.96 2.47
C PHE A 201 -8.97 21.68 3.46
N GLY A 202 -8.40 22.38 4.44
CA GLY A 202 -9.13 23.00 5.54
C GLY A 202 -8.56 22.55 6.89
N ASN A 203 -9.36 22.64 7.95
CA ASN A 203 -8.93 22.23 9.28
C ASN A 203 -9.38 20.80 9.61
N ILE A 204 -8.46 19.98 10.11
CA ILE A 204 -8.77 18.75 10.82
C ILE A 204 -9.00 19.07 12.30
N GLY A 205 -10.06 18.51 12.89
CA GLY A 205 -10.46 18.73 14.28
C GLY A 205 -10.28 17.47 15.11
N PHE A 206 -9.93 17.64 16.39
CA PHE A 206 -9.74 16.59 17.38
C PHE A 206 -10.55 16.94 18.61
N SER A 207 -11.54 16.10 18.95
CA SER A 207 -12.36 16.23 20.16
C SER A 207 -12.21 14.98 21.00
N LEU A 208 -11.80 15.13 22.25
CA LEU A 208 -11.59 14.05 23.18
C LEU A 208 -12.59 14.12 24.33
N SER A 209 -12.96 12.95 24.85
CA SER A 209 -13.66 12.82 26.11
C SER A 209 -13.13 11.62 26.88
N ASN A 210 -13.23 11.66 28.20
CA ASN A 210 -12.75 10.63 29.09
C ASN A 210 -13.71 10.52 30.28
N ASP A 211 -14.21 9.32 30.55
CA ASP A 211 -15.04 9.03 31.73
C ASP A 211 -14.22 8.68 32.99
N GLY A 212 -12.91 8.53 32.84
CA GLY A 212 -11.91 8.47 33.90
C GLY A 212 -11.23 9.82 34.13
N ALA A 213 -9.91 9.82 34.31
CA ALA A 213 -9.11 11.03 34.46
C ALA A 213 -7.87 10.98 33.58
N TYR A 214 -7.55 12.09 32.90
CA TYR A 214 -6.25 12.21 32.23
C TYR A 214 -5.14 12.43 33.25
N LEU A 215 -3.99 11.81 33.02
CA LEU A 215 -2.86 11.88 33.93
C LEU A 215 -1.81 12.90 33.49
N SER A 216 -1.00 13.33 34.45
CA SER A 216 0.21 14.12 34.19
C SER A 216 1.44 13.28 34.50
N ASN A 217 2.17 12.90 33.46
CA ASN A 217 3.39 12.12 33.58
C ASN A 217 4.48 12.66 32.63
N PRO A 218 5.59 13.22 33.16
CA PRO A 218 6.68 13.73 32.33
C PRO A 218 7.35 12.71 31.41
N THR A 219 7.21 11.41 31.68
CA THR A 219 7.69 10.34 30.78
C THR A 219 6.88 10.25 29.49
N PHE A 220 5.66 10.77 29.48
CA PHE A 220 4.71 10.71 28.36
C PHE A 220 4.25 12.13 27.95
N GLY A 221 5.19 13.07 27.83
CA GLY A 221 4.91 14.45 27.42
C GLY A 221 4.21 15.35 28.44
N GLY A 222 3.95 14.88 29.67
CA GLY A 222 3.33 15.69 30.73
C GLY A 222 1.82 15.46 30.85
N GLN A 223 1.02 16.53 30.84
CA GLN A 223 -0.43 16.44 31.01
C GLN A 223 -1.11 15.92 29.74
N SER A 224 -1.68 14.73 29.80
CA SER A 224 -2.46 14.19 28.69
C SER A 224 -3.86 14.83 28.58
N PRO A 225 -4.47 14.82 27.38
CA PRO A 225 -3.87 14.42 26.10
C PRO A 225 -2.78 15.41 25.65
N THR A 226 -1.72 14.91 25.03
CA THR A 226 -0.57 15.71 24.58
C THR A 226 0.03 15.16 23.29
N VAL A 227 0.78 15.98 22.57
CA VAL A 227 1.61 15.55 21.43
C VAL A 227 3.05 15.45 21.93
N ASP A 228 3.68 14.29 21.74
CA ASP A 228 5.03 13.96 22.23
C ASP A 228 5.58 12.72 21.51
N ASP A 229 6.90 12.51 21.55
CA ASP A 229 7.63 11.41 20.90
C ASP A 229 7.88 10.21 21.83
N ALA A 230 7.29 10.17 23.04
CA ALA A 230 7.47 9.05 23.98
C ALA A 230 6.97 7.68 23.48
N PHE A 231 6.09 7.66 22.48
CA PHE A 231 5.55 6.45 21.86
C PHE A 231 6.20 6.24 20.50
N LEU A 232 7.30 5.50 20.46
CA LEU A 232 8.06 5.27 19.23
C LEU A 232 7.43 4.20 18.34
N GLY A 233 6.67 3.26 18.90
CA GLY A 233 6.03 2.19 18.12
C GLY A 233 7.01 1.38 17.25
N GLY A 234 8.27 1.25 17.66
CA GLY A 234 9.32 0.57 16.90
C GLY A 234 9.89 1.35 15.71
N LEU A 235 9.56 2.64 15.55
CA LEU A 235 10.17 3.50 14.53
C LEU A 235 11.65 3.72 14.82
N SER A 236 12.46 3.77 13.76
CA SER A 236 13.91 3.99 13.88
C SER A 236 14.28 5.43 14.24
N ILE A 237 13.35 6.36 14.03
CA ILE A 237 13.46 7.78 14.35
C ILE A 237 12.23 8.10 15.20
N PRO A 238 12.40 8.72 16.38
CA PRO A 238 11.27 9.24 17.15
C PRO A 238 10.50 10.27 16.34
N GLU A 239 9.17 10.12 16.33
CA GLU A 239 8.22 11.01 15.68
C GLU A 239 7.08 11.27 16.67
N ASP A 240 6.59 12.50 16.70
CA ASP A 240 5.52 12.90 17.60
C ASP A 240 4.23 12.12 17.33
N SER A 241 3.43 11.89 18.37
CA SER A 241 2.11 11.27 18.27
C SER A 241 1.14 11.86 19.28
N LEU A 242 -0.17 11.75 19.03
CA LEU A 242 -1.18 12.15 20.02
C LEU A 242 -1.29 11.10 21.11
N VAL A 243 -0.70 11.38 22.27
CA VAL A 243 -0.66 10.53 23.46
C VAL A 243 -1.91 10.73 24.31
N MET A 244 -2.58 9.63 24.64
CA MET A 244 -3.76 9.57 25.50
C MET A 244 -3.47 8.69 26.73
N LEU A 245 -2.90 9.28 27.78
CA LEU A 245 -2.70 8.63 29.07
C LEU A 245 -3.87 8.91 30.02
N ALA A 246 -4.56 7.86 30.45
CA ALA A 246 -5.71 7.95 31.34
C ALA A 246 -5.65 6.96 32.50
N ASP A 247 -6.24 7.32 33.64
CA ASP A 247 -6.58 6.41 34.74
C ASP A 247 -8.08 6.13 34.72
N GLN A 248 -8.41 4.84 34.55
CA GLN A 248 -9.76 4.35 34.49
C GLN A 248 -10.13 3.63 35.78
N SER A 249 -11.07 4.23 36.54
CA SER A 249 -11.56 3.64 37.80
C SER A 249 -12.55 2.49 37.61
N SER A 250 -12.98 2.24 36.37
CA SER A 250 -13.97 1.24 35.98
C SER A 250 -13.54 0.56 34.67
N ARG A 251 -13.74 -0.76 34.57
CA ARG A 251 -13.54 -1.52 33.34
C ARG A 251 -14.46 -1.08 32.18
N ALA A 252 -15.57 -0.42 32.50
CA ALA A 252 -16.43 0.18 31.47
C ALA A 252 -15.92 1.54 30.97
N GLY A 253 -14.81 2.02 31.55
CA GLY A 253 -14.14 3.26 31.21
C GLY A 253 -13.69 3.33 29.76
N VAL A 254 -13.91 4.47 29.13
CA VAL A 254 -13.57 4.78 27.74
C VAL A 254 -13.04 6.20 27.60
N VAL A 255 -11.89 6.33 26.94
CA VAL A 255 -11.45 7.55 26.26
C VAL A 255 -11.99 7.52 24.84
N GLU A 256 -12.75 8.52 24.43
CA GLU A 256 -13.24 8.66 23.06
C GLU A 256 -12.56 9.83 22.37
N LEU A 257 -11.91 9.56 21.24
CA LEU A 257 -11.33 10.54 20.33
C LEU A 257 -12.16 10.59 19.04
N VAL A 258 -12.70 11.75 18.73
CA VAL A 258 -13.36 12.06 17.47
C VAL A 258 -12.46 12.96 16.64
N ILE A 259 -12.06 12.48 15.47
CA ILE A 259 -11.28 13.21 14.48
C ILE A 259 -12.22 13.62 13.34
N THR A 260 -12.46 14.92 13.18
CA THR A 260 -13.26 15.47 12.08
C THR A 260 -12.31 15.88 10.96
N LEU A 261 -12.38 15.21 9.82
CA LEU A 261 -11.60 15.56 8.63
C LEU A 261 -12.18 16.84 7.99
N PRO A 262 -11.34 17.66 7.35
CA PRO A 262 -11.81 18.91 6.72
C PRO A 262 -12.83 18.69 5.60
N ARG A 263 -12.86 17.47 5.05
CA ARG A 263 -13.75 16.99 4.01
C ARG A 263 -13.74 15.46 4.00
N ALA A 264 -14.58 14.86 3.16
CA ALA A 264 -14.53 13.42 2.92
C ALA A 264 -13.27 13.02 2.12
N PHE A 265 -12.61 11.94 2.53
CA PHE A 265 -11.46 11.34 1.83
C PHE A 265 -11.67 9.84 1.60
N SER A 266 -11.47 9.39 0.36
CA SER A 266 -11.40 7.97 0.01
C SER A 266 -9.96 7.48 0.15
N GLY A 267 -9.68 6.67 1.17
CA GLY A 267 -8.31 6.27 1.50
C GLY A 267 -7.77 7.09 2.66
N VAL A 268 -7.92 6.55 3.87
CA VAL A 268 -7.35 7.09 5.11
C VAL A 268 -6.64 5.97 5.84
N GLN A 269 -5.42 6.21 6.31
CA GLN A 269 -4.62 5.23 7.04
C GLN A 269 -3.78 5.91 8.13
N PHE A 270 -3.73 5.28 9.30
CA PHE A 270 -2.92 5.73 10.44
C PHE A 270 -2.62 4.54 11.36
N SER A 271 -1.66 4.73 12.26
CA SER A 271 -1.28 3.73 13.25
C SER A 271 -1.71 4.14 14.65
N ILE A 272 -2.03 3.14 15.47
CA ILE A 272 -2.22 3.29 16.92
C ILE A 272 -1.12 2.45 17.58
N PHE A 273 -0.38 3.06 18.50
CA PHE A 273 0.72 2.43 19.22
C PHE A 273 0.29 1.98 20.60
N ASP A 274 1.02 0.98 21.11
CA ASP A 274 0.91 0.46 22.49
C ASP A 274 -0.45 -0.15 22.86
N ILE A 275 -1.07 -0.91 21.95
CA ILE A 275 -2.27 -1.70 22.29
C ILE A 275 -1.84 -3.04 22.87
N ASP A 276 -1.90 -3.17 24.19
CA ASP A 276 -1.30 -4.30 24.90
C ASP A 276 -2.13 -4.82 26.10
N PHE A 277 -1.53 -5.72 26.88
CA PHE A 277 -2.18 -6.39 28.00
C PHE A 277 -1.20 -6.70 29.13
N PHE A 278 -1.58 -6.30 30.35
CA PHE A 278 -0.90 -6.72 31.58
C PHE A 278 -1.87 -7.31 32.60
N GLY A 279 -1.66 -8.59 32.92
CA GLY A 279 -2.52 -9.34 33.84
C GLY A 279 -2.69 -8.66 35.21
N GLY A 280 -3.94 -8.39 35.58
CA GLY A 280 -4.30 -7.77 36.87
C GLY A 280 -4.21 -6.24 36.88
N GLN A 281 -3.90 -5.60 35.75
CA GLN A 281 -3.97 -4.15 35.57
C GLN A 281 -4.91 -3.84 34.40
N PHE A 282 -4.44 -3.93 33.17
CA PHE A 282 -5.19 -3.49 32.01
C PHE A 282 -5.28 -4.54 30.91
N ALA A 283 -6.24 -4.34 30.02
CA ALA A 283 -6.38 -5.09 28.78
C ALA A 283 -6.93 -4.15 27.73
N ASP A 284 -6.06 -3.61 26.90
CA ASP A 284 -6.43 -2.53 25.99
C ASP A 284 -7.45 -3.01 24.97
N ASN A 285 -8.47 -2.20 24.74
CA ASN A 285 -9.53 -2.50 23.79
C ASN A 285 -9.92 -1.24 23.03
N VAL A 286 -9.47 -1.18 21.78
CA VAL A 286 -9.65 -0.04 20.89
C VAL A 286 -10.69 -0.39 19.83
N GLU A 287 -11.84 0.29 19.87
CA GLU A 287 -12.83 0.24 18.80
C GLU A 287 -12.63 1.44 17.87
N VAL A 288 -12.61 1.20 16.56
CA VAL A 288 -12.47 2.27 15.57
C VAL A 288 -13.63 2.25 14.59
N THR A 289 -14.23 3.40 14.32
CA THR A 289 -15.25 3.56 13.28
C THR A 289 -15.00 4.83 12.48
N GLY A 290 -15.47 4.87 11.24
CA GLY A 290 -15.53 6.08 10.45
C GLY A 290 -16.99 6.44 10.15
N THR A 291 -17.23 7.66 9.71
CA THR A 291 -18.54 8.05 9.14
C THR A 291 -18.39 8.81 7.84
N LEU A 292 -19.44 8.79 7.02
CA LEU A 292 -19.64 9.67 5.87
C LEU A 292 -21.06 10.23 5.93
N GLY A 293 -21.21 11.53 6.13
CA GLY A 293 -22.52 12.17 6.29
C GLY A 293 -23.35 11.56 7.44
N GLY A 294 -22.68 11.06 8.48
CA GLY A 294 -23.28 10.37 9.62
C GLY A 294 -23.56 8.87 9.43
N ALA A 295 -23.37 8.32 8.23
CA ALA A 295 -23.47 6.87 8.01
C ALA A 295 -22.15 6.18 8.41
N THR A 296 -22.23 5.09 9.19
CA THR A 296 -21.06 4.34 9.65
C THR A 296 -20.33 3.64 8.50
N VAL A 297 -19.01 3.79 8.49
CA VAL A 297 -18.06 3.09 7.63
C VAL A 297 -17.09 2.33 8.53
N LEU A 298 -16.91 1.03 8.27
CA LEU A 298 -16.00 0.21 9.06
C LEU A 298 -14.60 0.19 8.44
N PRO A 299 -13.53 0.31 9.24
CA PRO A 299 -12.17 0.16 8.76
C PRO A 299 -11.81 -1.32 8.53
N THR A 300 -10.78 -1.55 7.74
CA THR A 300 -9.95 -2.74 7.86
C THR A 300 -8.89 -2.48 8.93
N LEU A 301 -8.86 -3.29 9.97
CA LEU A 301 -7.85 -3.22 11.03
C LEU A 301 -6.84 -4.34 10.84
N THR A 302 -5.56 -4.03 11.05
CA THR A 302 -4.50 -5.03 11.05
C THR A 302 -3.72 -4.97 12.34
N ASN A 303 -3.52 -6.15 12.93
CA ASN A 303 -2.89 -6.33 14.21
C ASN A 303 -1.37 -6.27 14.16
N GLY A 304 -0.77 -5.90 15.28
CA GLY A 304 0.61 -6.22 15.64
C GLY A 304 0.71 -7.63 16.21
N ASN A 305 1.84 -7.94 16.84
CA ASN A 305 2.11 -9.27 17.36
C ASN A 305 1.34 -9.61 18.64
N VAL A 306 1.01 -8.61 19.47
CA VAL A 306 0.40 -8.81 20.80
C VAL A 306 -1.01 -8.23 20.92
N ASN A 307 -1.68 -8.06 19.78
CA ASN A 307 -3.08 -7.70 19.74
C ASN A 307 -3.84 -8.58 18.74
N PHE A 308 -5.16 -8.68 18.95
CA PHE A 308 -6.06 -9.38 18.05
C PHE A 308 -7.16 -8.46 17.53
N VAL A 309 -7.51 -8.64 16.26
CA VAL A 309 -8.57 -7.89 15.59
C VAL A 309 -9.84 -8.74 15.53
N SER A 310 -10.98 -8.14 15.87
CA SER A 310 -12.31 -8.69 15.65
C SER A 310 -13.22 -7.61 15.08
N GLY A 311 -13.50 -7.67 13.78
CA GLY A 311 -14.24 -6.62 13.08
C GLY A 311 -13.49 -5.28 13.18
N ASN A 312 -14.12 -4.32 13.84
CA ASN A 312 -13.61 -2.97 14.04
C ASN A 312 -13.02 -2.73 15.45
N VAL A 313 -12.70 -3.81 16.18
CA VAL A 313 -12.09 -3.77 17.51
C VAL A 313 -10.73 -4.44 17.48
N ILE A 314 -9.73 -3.79 18.07
CA ILE A 314 -8.41 -4.35 18.41
C ILE A 314 -8.35 -4.53 19.92
N THR A 315 -7.92 -5.70 20.37
CA THR A 315 -7.76 -6.00 21.78
C THR A 315 -6.35 -6.50 22.06
N GLY A 316 -5.67 -5.94 23.06
CA GLY A 316 -4.38 -6.42 23.53
C GLY A 316 -4.49 -7.79 24.20
N ASP A 317 -3.55 -8.69 23.90
CA ASP A 317 -3.49 -10.05 24.47
C ASP A 317 -2.08 -10.49 24.90
N GLY A 318 -1.09 -9.61 24.79
CA GLY A 318 0.23 -9.70 25.40
C GLY A 318 0.80 -8.32 25.71
N GLY A 319 1.90 -8.26 26.45
CA GLY A 319 2.56 -6.98 26.76
C GLY A 319 3.35 -6.44 25.56
N SER A 320 3.40 -5.12 25.45
CA SER A 320 4.26 -4.34 24.54
C SER A 320 4.79 -3.16 25.35
N ASP A 321 6.01 -2.74 25.07
CA ASP A 321 6.47 -1.43 25.55
C ASP A 321 6.16 -0.34 24.49
N THR A 322 6.22 0.94 24.89
CA THR A 322 5.88 2.09 24.04
C THR A 322 6.82 2.26 22.83
N ASP A 323 8.00 1.65 22.88
CA ASP A 323 8.99 1.64 21.81
C ASP A 323 8.95 0.38 20.93
N GLU A 324 8.06 -0.57 21.22
CA GLU A 324 7.93 -1.81 20.47
C GLU A 324 6.83 -1.74 19.41
N ALA A 325 7.11 -2.30 18.22
CA ALA A 325 6.09 -2.43 17.17
C ALA A 325 5.04 -3.53 17.46
N LEU A 326 5.23 -4.32 18.53
CA LEU A 326 4.42 -5.50 18.81
C LEU A 326 2.97 -5.12 19.16
N GLY A 327 2.78 -4.02 19.91
CA GLY A 327 1.48 -3.49 20.32
C GLY A 327 0.81 -2.60 19.27
N ASN A 328 1.46 -2.34 18.13
CA ASN A 328 0.90 -1.44 17.12
C ASN A 328 -0.30 -2.07 16.42
N ALA A 329 -1.19 -1.22 15.91
CA ALA A 329 -2.20 -1.60 14.94
C ALA A 329 -2.32 -0.54 13.85
N VAL A 330 -2.69 -0.95 12.64
CA VAL A 330 -2.95 -0.04 11.53
C VAL A 330 -4.43 -0.03 11.21
N VAL A 331 -4.99 1.17 11.11
CA VAL A 331 -6.37 1.44 10.72
C VAL A 331 -6.39 1.85 9.26
N THR A 332 -7.21 1.21 8.43
CA THR A 332 -7.34 1.60 7.00
C THR A 332 -8.79 1.71 6.57
N PHE A 333 -9.17 2.88 6.06
CA PHE A 333 -10.45 3.12 5.40
C PHE A 333 -10.22 3.26 3.89
N THR A 334 -10.78 2.34 3.10
CA THR A 334 -10.74 2.42 1.63
C THR A 334 -11.97 3.12 1.04
N GLN A 335 -13.05 3.19 1.81
CA GLN A 335 -14.25 3.98 1.47
C GLN A 335 -14.09 5.41 1.99
N ALA A 336 -14.86 6.33 1.41
CA ALA A 336 -14.86 7.72 1.83
C ALA A 336 -15.35 7.87 3.27
N ILE A 337 -14.63 8.63 4.09
CA ILE A 337 -15.05 9.05 5.43
C ILE A 337 -14.76 10.54 5.63
N ASP A 338 -15.56 11.21 6.46
CA ASP A 338 -15.38 12.59 6.93
C ASP A 338 -15.06 12.67 8.44
N THR A 339 -15.27 11.59 9.17
CA THR A 339 -15.02 11.53 10.62
C THR A 339 -14.44 10.16 10.98
N ILE A 340 -13.51 10.13 11.94
CA ILE A 340 -12.98 8.93 12.57
C ILE A 340 -13.35 9.01 14.06
N VAL A 341 -13.82 7.90 14.63
CA VAL A 341 -14.09 7.77 16.07
C VAL A 341 -13.28 6.60 16.59
N ILE A 342 -12.42 6.87 17.57
CA ILE A 342 -11.60 5.90 18.28
C ILE A 342 -12.11 5.84 19.72
N ARG A 343 -12.53 4.67 20.17
CA ARG A 343 -12.94 4.43 21.56
C ARG A 343 -11.93 3.50 22.20
N TYR A 344 -11.12 4.06 23.07
CA TYR A 344 -10.10 3.36 23.82
C TYR A 344 -10.61 3.02 25.22
N GLY A 345 -10.80 1.73 25.49
CA GLY A 345 -11.24 1.25 26.78
C GLY A 345 -10.60 -0.08 27.15
N ASN A 346 -11.35 -0.93 27.84
CA ASN A 346 -10.83 -2.16 28.43
C ASN A 346 -11.59 -3.41 27.96
N ALA A 347 -10.84 -4.48 27.70
CA ALA A 347 -11.41 -5.79 27.43
C ALA A 347 -11.90 -6.46 28.72
N ALA A 348 -12.72 -7.51 28.56
CA ALA A 348 -13.32 -8.24 29.68
C ALA A 348 -12.29 -8.93 30.60
N THR A 349 -11.07 -9.14 30.11
CA THR A 349 -9.93 -9.72 30.85
C THR A 349 -9.32 -8.76 31.86
N ALA A 350 -9.57 -7.46 31.76
CA ALA A 350 -9.15 -6.48 32.75
C ALA A 350 -9.91 -6.67 34.09
N PRO A 351 -9.30 -6.33 35.24
CA PRO A 351 -9.98 -6.19 36.54
C PRO A 351 -11.05 -5.10 36.51
N THR A 352 -11.88 -5.04 37.56
CA THR A 352 -12.97 -4.05 37.66
C THR A 352 -12.47 -2.60 37.68
N ASN A 353 -11.31 -2.36 38.28
CA ASN A 353 -10.58 -1.10 38.21
C ASN A 353 -9.26 -1.39 37.50
N PRO A 354 -9.15 -1.06 36.21
CA PRO A 354 -7.95 -1.31 35.42
C PRO A 354 -6.78 -0.37 35.73
N GLY A 355 -7.06 0.82 36.25
CA GLY A 355 -6.04 1.81 36.59
C GLY A 355 -5.53 2.55 35.37
N GLN A 356 -4.22 2.84 35.36
CA GLN A 356 -3.55 3.65 34.35
C GLN A 356 -3.30 2.85 33.06
N GLN A 357 -3.57 3.48 31.91
CA GLN A 357 -3.31 2.94 30.57
C GLN A 357 -3.01 4.08 29.59
N ALA A 358 -2.31 3.76 28.50
CA ALA A 358 -1.92 4.73 27.49
C ALA A 358 -1.92 4.12 26.09
N ILE A 359 -2.30 4.93 25.09
CA ILE A 359 -2.02 4.67 23.69
C ILE A 359 -1.57 5.96 23.01
N ALA A 360 -1.01 5.84 21.82
CA ALA A 360 -0.76 7.00 20.96
C ALA A 360 -1.36 6.81 19.56
N VAL A 361 -1.92 7.87 19.00
CA VAL A 361 -2.36 7.91 17.60
C VAL A 361 -1.30 8.66 16.80
N HIS A 362 -0.67 7.95 15.89
CA HIS A 362 0.39 8.47 15.05
C HIS A 362 -0.16 9.17 13.80
N ASP A 363 0.72 9.53 12.87
CA ASP A 363 0.41 10.29 11.66
C ASP A 363 -0.76 9.74 10.83
N ILE A 364 -1.53 10.66 10.25
CA ILE A 364 -2.72 10.34 9.46
C ILE A 364 -2.47 10.63 7.99
N THR A 365 -2.39 9.56 7.19
CA THR A 365 -2.27 9.66 5.74
C THR A 365 -3.65 9.63 5.08
N VAL A 366 -3.88 10.55 4.14
CA VAL A 366 -5.07 10.55 3.27
C VAL A 366 -4.67 10.54 1.80
N CYS A 367 -5.46 9.89 0.95
CA CYS A 367 -5.31 10.06 -0.50
C CYS A 367 -5.84 11.43 -0.94
N ASN A 368 -5.08 12.12 -1.79
CA ASN A 368 -5.51 13.39 -2.34
C ASN A 368 -6.75 13.19 -3.24
N PRO A 369 -7.80 14.02 -3.06
CA PRO A 369 -8.99 13.98 -3.89
C PRO A 369 -8.65 14.44 -5.32
N PHE A 370 -9.33 13.88 -6.32
CA PHE A 370 -9.07 14.19 -7.73
C PHE A 370 -10.32 14.07 -8.59
N ALA A 371 -10.39 14.85 -9.68
CA ALA A 371 -11.38 14.64 -10.74
C ALA A 371 -10.78 13.78 -11.85
N ARG A 372 -11.59 12.88 -12.44
CA ARG A 372 -11.18 12.05 -13.58
C ARG A 372 -12.33 11.85 -14.55
N LEU A 373 -12.30 12.57 -15.67
CA LEU A 373 -13.35 12.50 -16.67
C LEU A 373 -13.13 11.33 -17.63
N VAL A 374 -14.20 10.57 -17.86
CA VAL A 374 -14.27 9.50 -18.87
C VAL A 374 -15.42 9.83 -19.81
N VAL A 375 -15.18 9.70 -21.10
CA VAL A 375 -16.16 9.93 -22.16
C VAL A 375 -16.44 8.65 -22.94
N SER A 376 -17.71 8.43 -23.28
CA SER A 376 -18.12 7.42 -24.25
C SER A 376 -19.09 8.04 -25.26
N LYS A 377 -19.02 7.61 -26.51
CA LYS A 377 -19.88 8.08 -27.60
C LYS A 377 -20.45 6.87 -28.33
N VAL A 378 -21.77 6.81 -28.45
CA VAL A 378 -22.48 5.77 -29.21
C VAL A 378 -23.42 6.42 -30.21
N SER A 379 -23.68 5.74 -31.33
CA SER A 379 -24.57 6.22 -32.39
C SER A 379 -25.70 5.23 -32.64
N SER A 380 -26.90 5.74 -32.94
CA SER A 380 -28.05 4.93 -33.34
C SER A 380 -28.76 5.56 -34.54
N VAL A 381 -29.12 4.74 -35.53
CA VAL A 381 -29.89 5.22 -36.68
C VAL A 381 -31.36 5.29 -36.28
N ILE A 382 -31.94 6.49 -36.30
CA ILE A 382 -33.34 6.76 -35.92
C ILE A 382 -34.28 6.45 -37.09
N SER A 383 -33.93 6.92 -38.28
CA SER A 383 -34.73 6.71 -39.48
C SER A 383 -33.91 6.83 -40.75
N ASP A 384 -34.37 6.23 -41.85
CA ASP A 384 -33.82 6.49 -43.18
C ASP A 384 -34.92 6.70 -44.24
N PRO A 385 -34.59 7.31 -45.40
CA PRO A 385 -35.60 7.63 -46.42
C PRO A 385 -36.31 6.43 -47.06
N VAL A 386 -35.73 5.22 -46.94
CA VAL A 386 -36.23 3.99 -47.56
C VAL A 386 -37.04 3.15 -46.58
N ASN A 387 -36.52 2.92 -45.38
CA ASN A 387 -37.11 2.03 -44.37
C ASN A 387 -37.89 2.78 -43.28
N GLY A 388 -37.87 4.12 -43.28
CA GLY A 388 -38.46 4.93 -42.22
C GLY A 388 -37.82 4.58 -40.87
N THR A 389 -38.62 4.38 -39.83
CA THR A 389 -38.14 3.96 -38.50
C THR A 389 -38.09 2.43 -38.33
N ALA A 390 -38.47 1.65 -39.36
CA ALA A 390 -38.53 0.20 -39.27
C ALA A 390 -37.23 -0.42 -39.83
N ASN A 391 -36.33 -0.88 -38.96
CA ASN A 391 -35.00 -1.40 -39.34
C ASN A 391 -34.17 -0.39 -40.17
N PRO A 392 -33.97 0.83 -39.67
CA PRO A 392 -33.31 1.88 -40.42
C PRO A 392 -31.83 1.55 -40.70
N LYS A 393 -31.31 2.09 -41.80
CA LYS A 393 -29.92 1.92 -42.28
C LYS A 393 -29.22 3.28 -42.38
N ALA A 394 -27.91 3.30 -42.13
CA ALA A 394 -27.09 4.49 -42.34
C ALA A 394 -26.79 4.70 -43.83
N ILE A 395 -27.81 5.17 -44.57
CA ILE A 395 -27.73 5.57 -45.98
C ILE A 395 -27.90 7.10 -46.09
N PRO A 396 -27.55 7.74 -47.22
CA PRO A 396 -27.78 9.17 -47.40
C PRO A 396 -29.22 9.59 -47.08
N GLY A 397 -29.36 10.66 -46.30
CA GLY A 397 -30.61 11.15 -45.71
C GLY A 397 -31.05 10.44 -44.42
N ALA A 398 -30.30 9.46 -43.92
CA ALA A 398 -30.60 8.82 -42.64
C ALA A 398 -30.31 9.75 -41.47
N LEU A 399 -31.25 9.80 -40.52
CA LEU A 399 -31.11 10.55 -39.28
C LEU A 399 -30.46 9.65 -38.22
N VAL A 400 -29.29 10.05 -37.73
CA VAL A 400 -28.50 9.35 -36.72
C VAL A 400 -28.45 10.18 -35.46
N GLU A 401 -28.72 9.57 -34.31
CA GLU A 401 -28.55 10.19 -33.00
C GLU A 401 -27.28 9.67 -32.34
N TYR A 402 -26.43 10.60 -31.90
CA TYR A 402 -25.28 10.31 -31.07
C TYR A 402 -25.60 10.64 -29.62
N LEU A 403 -25.25 9.71 -28.73
CA LEU A 403 -25.30 9.88 -27.29
C LEU A 403 -23.87 9.88 -26.76
N ILE A 404 -23.46 11.02 -26.23
CA ILE A 404 -22.18 11.21 -25.54
C ILE A 404 -22.47 11.14 -24.06
N THR A 405 -21.80 10.26 -23.34
CA THR A 405 -21.88 10.14 -21.88
C THR A 405 -20.55 10.54 -21.28
N VAL A 406 -20.58 11.50 -20.37
CA VAL A 406 -19.40 11.98 -19.65
C VAL A 406 -19.59 11.70 -18.17
N THR A 407 -18.63 10.99 -17.58
CA THR A 407 -18.65 10.59 -16.17
C THR A 407 -17.40 11.12 -15.48
N ASN A 408 -17.56 11.77 -14.32
CA ASN A 408 -16.45 12.05 -13.43
C ASN A 408 -16.22 10.83 -12.53
N THR A 409 -15.28 9.97 -12.91
CA THR A 409 -14.86 8.78 -12.15
C THR A 409 -13.91 9.10 -10.98
N GLY A 410 -13.61 10.38 -10.75
CA GLY A 410 -12.78 10.85 -9.65
C GLY A 410 -13.53 10.90 -8.32
N THR A 411 -12.78 11.16 -7.25
CA THR A 411 -13.29 11.30 -5.87
C THR A 411 -13.66 12.74 -5.52
N ASP A 412 -13.34 13.70 -6.39
CA ASP A 412 -13.66 15.12 -6.23
C ASP A 412 -14.41 15.69 -7.43
N ALA A 413 -15.05 16.83 -7.19
CA ALA A 413 -15.57 17.65 -8.26
C ALA A 413 -14.44 18.20 -9.14
N ALA A 414 -14.69 18.37 -10.44
CA ALA A 414 -13.84 19.19 -11.28
C ALA A 414 -13.93 20.67 -10.84
N ASP A 415 -12.90 21.46 -11.18
CA ASP A 415 -12.90 22.89 -10.90
C ASP A 415 -14.16 23.56 -11.49
N THR A 416 -14.65 24.60 -10.83
CA THR A 416 -15.84 25.33 -11.29
C THR A 416 -15.62 25.92 -12.68
N ASP A 417 -16.60 25.74 -13.56
CA ASP A 417 -16.62 26.23 -14.95
C ASP A 417 -15.44 25.73 -15.81
N SER A 418 -14.89 24.55 -15.49
CA SER A 418 -13.71 23.98 -16.18
C SER A 418 -14.02 22.86 -17.17
N VAL A 419 -15.23 22.27 -17.11
CA VAL A 419 -15.59 21.14 -17.97
C VAL A 419 -15.97 21.65 -19.36
N VAL A 420 -15.35 21.06 -20.38
CA VAL A 420 -15.60 21.39 -21.78
C VAL A 420 -15.69 20.09 -22.57
N VAL A 421 -16.80 19.86 -23.26
CA VAL A 421 -17.00 18.72 -24.16
C VAL A 421 -16.96 19.23 -25.59
N ILE A 422 -16.03 18.72 -26.38
CA ILE A 422 -15.92 19.00 -27.81
C ILE A 422 -16.27 17.71 -28.55
N ASP A 423 -17.16 17.83 -29.52
CA ASP A 423 -17.48 16.74 -30.43
C ASP A 423 -17.22 17.17 -31.87
N ASN A 424 -16.30 16.44 -32.51
CA ASN A 424 -16.00 16.61 -33.92
C ASN A 424 -17.08 15.88 -34.72
N GLY A 425 -17.82 16.63 -35.54
CA GLY A 425 -18.87 16.11 -36.39
C GLY A 425 -18.32 15.12 -37.43
N PRO A 426 -19.12 14.14 -37.88
CA PRO A 426 -18.72 13.27 -38.98
C PRO A 426 -18.57 14.09 -40.26
N SER A 427 -17.54 13.82 -41.06
CA SER A 427 -17.32 14.53 -42.34
C SER A 427 -18.34 14.15 -43.43
N ASP A 428 -19.08 13.07 -43.23
CA ASP A 428 -20.11 12.50 -44.12
C ASP A 428 -21.52 12.70 -43.57
N ALA A 429 -21.70 13.64 -42.65
CA ALA A 429 -23.00 13.98 -42.11
C ALA A 429 -23.08 15.46 -41.71
N LYS A 430 -24.27 16.04 -41.79
CA LYS A 430 -24.54 17.40 -41.34
C LYS A 430 -25.32 17.41 -40.03
N MET A 431 -25.00 18.33 -39.14
CA MET A 431 -25.66 18.43 -37.82
C MET A 431 -27.06 19.02 -37.96
N CYS A 432 -28.05 18.42 -37.29
CA CYS A 432 -29.44 18.83 -37.41
C CYS A 432 -29.88 19.78 -36.31
N LEU A 433 -30.55 20.87 -36.71
CA LEU A 433 -31.02 21.97 -35.88
C LEU A 433 -32.51 21.82 -35.51
N LEU A 434 -32.97 20.59 -35.37
CA LEU A 434 -34.37 20.27 -35.09
C LEU A 434 -34.87 20.99 -33.84
N ASP A 435 -36.13 21.46 -33.84
CA ASP A 435 -36.80 22.12 -32.72
C ASP A 435 -37.05 21.14 -31.54
N ARG A 436 -35.97 20.72 -30.88
CA ARG A 436 -36.00 19.89 -29.68
C ARG A 436 -35.93 20.80 -28.46
N SER A 437 -36.70 20.46 -27.42
CA SER A 437 -36.65 21.15 -26.13
C SER A 437 -35.23 21.06 -25.55
N GLY A 438 -34.54 22.20 -25.40
CA GLY A 438 -33.15 22.27 -24.94
C GLY A 438 -32.13 22.56 -26.05
N GLY A 439 -32.57 22.69 -27.32
CA GLY A 439 -31.73 23.03 -28.45
C GLY A 439 -31.27 21.83 -29.28
N PRO A 440 -30.33 22.04 -30.22
CA PRO A 440 -29.86 20.97 -31.12
C PRO A 440 -28.99 19.93 -30.41
N VAL A 441 -28.35 20.30 -29.29
CA VAL A 441 -27.66 19.39 -28.37
C VAL A 441 -28.43 19.35 -27.06
N ILE A 442 -28.93 18.17 -26.70
CA ILE A 442 -29.71 17.96 -25.48
C ILE A 442 -28.78 17.55 -24.36
N PHE A 443 -28.61 18.43 -23.38
CA PHE A 443 -27.96 18.14 -22.11
C PHE A 443 -28.94 17.44 -21.15
N ALA A 444 -28.55 16.29 -20.61
CA ALA A 444 -29.33 15.58 -19.61
C ALA A 444 -28.46 15.21 -18.39
N ASP A 445 -28.83 15.77 -17.24
CA ASP A 445 -28.31 15.43 -15.92
C ASP A 445 -29.49 14.89 -15.08
N THR A 446 -29.55 13.56 -14.95
CA THR A 446 -30.71 12.90 -14.37
C THR A 446 -30.73 13.16 -12.86
N GLY A 447 -31.61 14.04 -12.40
CA GLY A 447 -31.75 14.40 -10.99
C GLY A 447 -30.92 15.60 -10.53
N GLY A 448 -30.17 16.25 -11.43
CA GLY A 448 -29.36 17.43 -11.10
C GLY A 448 -28.16 17.10 -10.20
N ALA A 449 -27.73 15.84 -10.17
CA ALA A 449 -26.73 15.35 -9.24
C ALA A 449 -25.31 15.74 -9.65
N SER A 450 -25.08 16.01 -10.94
CA SER A 450 -23.75 16.35 -11.46
C SER A 450 -23.20 17.67 -10.95
N GLY A 451 -24.04 18.56 -10.40
CA GLY A 451 -23.64 19.91 -9.99
C GLY A 451 -23.42 20.87 -11.17
N LEU A 452 -23.70 20.43 -12.40
CA LEU A 452 -23.55 21.24 -13.61
C LEU A 452 -24.84 21.94 -14.01
N THR A 453 -24.70 23.10 -14.64
CA THR A 453 -25.79 23.84 -15.26
C THR A 453 -25.58 23.95 -16.76
N TYR A 454 -26.67 23.91 -17.53
CA TYR A 454 -26.64 24.08 -18.98
C TYR A 454 -27.75 25.02 -19.41
N SER A 455 -27.38 26.01 -20.22
CA SER A 455 -28.25 27.06 -20.73
C SER A 455 -28.10 27.20 -22.25
N PHE A 456 -29.24 27.22 -22.92
CA PHE A 456 -29.33 27.45 -24.36
C PHE A 456 -30.56 28.31 -24.64
N ALA A 457 -30.34 29.55 -25.05
CA ALA A 457 -31.38 30.51 -25.39
C ALA A 457 -31.60 30.63 -26.91
N GLY A 458 -30.61 30.30 -27.74
CA GLY A 458 -30.76 30.20 -29.18
C GLY A 458 -29.45 30.26 -29.96
N LEU A 459 -29.50 29.89 -31.25
CA LEU A 459 -28.33 29.65 -32.12
C LEU A 459 -27.32 30.82 -32.27
N ALA A 460 -27.72 32.05 -31.94
CA ALA A 460 -26.88 33.25 -32.08
C ALA A 460 -26.51 33.90 -30.73
N GLN A 461 -26.79 33.24 -29.61
CA GLN A 461 -26.57 33.79 -28.27
C GLN A 461 -25.16 33.45 -27.77
N ALA A 462 -24.31 34.47 -27.60
CA ALA A 462 -22.93 34.28 -27.13
C ALA A 462 -22.82 33.90 -25.64
N SER A 463 -23.92 34.00 -24.89
CA SER A 463 -24.00 33.59 -23.49
C SER A 463 -24.36 32.11 -23.30
N ASP A 464 -24.66 31.39 -24.39
CA ASP A 464 -25.06 29.99 -24.30
C ASP A 464 -23.86 29.09 -23.97
N ASP A 465 -24.17 27.97 -23.32
CA ASP A 465 -23.21 26.94 -23.00
C ASP A 465 -22.91 26.03 -24.20
N LEU A 466 -23.56 26.26 -25.34
CA LEU A 466 -23.38 25.55 -26.61
C LEU A 466 -22.86 26.50 -27.69
N GLU A 467 -21.74 26.12 -28.30
CA GLU A 467 -21.10 26.85 -29.39
C GLU A 467 -20.81 25.94 -30.57
N PHE A 468 -20.68 26.53 -31.76
CA PHE A 468 -20.45 25.83 -33.02
C PHE A 468 -19.20 26.35 -33.72
N SER A 469 -18.55 25.45 -34.45
CA SER A 469 -17.42 25.74 -35.33
C SER A 469 -17.76 25.35 -36.77
N ALA A 470 -17.14 26.05 -37.72
CA ALA A 470 -17.14 25.75 -39.15
C ALA A 470 -15.72 25.59 -39.70
N ASP A 471 -14.74 25.41 -38.81
CA ASP A 471 -13.30 25.43 -39.09
C ASP A 471 -12.53 24.42 -38.21
N ASP A 472 -13.12 23.23 -38.01
CA ASP A 472 -12.52 22.11 -37.29
C ASP A 472 -12.10 22.47 -35.85
N GLY A 473 -12.93 23.28 -35.17
CA GLY A 473 -12.70 23.76 -33.80
C GLY A 473 -11.73 24.95 -33.66
N GLY A 474 -11.30 25.55 -34.78
CA GLY A 474 -10.43 26.73 -34.79
C GLY A 474 -11.06 27.97 -34.15
N SER A 475 -12.36 28.16 -34.37
CA SER A 475 -13.18 29.23 -33.80
C SER A 475 -14.58 28.73 -33.42
N TRP A 476 -15.19 29.39 -32.42
CA TRP A 476 -16.44 28.95 -31.77
C TRP A 476 -17.59 29.96 -31.93
N GLY A 477 -17.51 30.83 -32.94
CA GLY A 477 -18.47 31.90 -33.20
C GLY A 477 -19.41 31.63 -34.37
N TYR A 478 -19.44 30.40 -34.89
CA TYR A 478 -20.31 30.06 -36.01
C TYR A 478 -21.78 30.12 -35.56
N VAL A 479 -22.63 30.78 -36.34
CA VAL A 479 -24.08 30.86 -36.10
C VAL A 479 -24.77 29.94 -37.09
N PRO A 480 -25.31 28.79 -36.64
CA PRO A 480 -25.95 27.84 -37.53
C PRO A 480 -27.15 28.39 -38.30
N SER A 481 -27.33 27.89 -39.52
CA SER A 481 -28.46 28.20 -40.40
C SER A 481 -28.98 26.92 -41.03
N ALA A 482 -30.17 26.49 -40.63
CA ALA A 482 -30.81 25.30 -41.17
C ALA A 482 -31.08 25.41 -42.68
N ASP A 483 -30.80 24.34 -43.40
CA ASP A 483 -31.19 24.12 -44.78
C ASP A 483 -32.65 23.61 -44.90
N GLY A 484 -33.04 23.17 -46.10
CA GLY A 484 -34.39 22.65 -46.36
C GLY A 484 -34.73 21.34 -45.63
N GLU A 485 -33.73 20.67 -45.04
CA GLU A 485 -33.87 19.42 -44.29
C GLU A 485 -33.77 19.66 -42.78
N GLY A 486 -33.59 20.91 -42.35
CA GLY A 486 -33.48 21.29 -40.95
C GLY A 486 -32.08 21.04 -40.36
N CYS A 487 -31.06 20.87 -41.20
CA CYS A 487 -29.68 20.60 -40.78
C CYS A 487 -28.72 21.62 -41.40
N ASP A 488 -27.47 21.63 -40.96
CA ASP A 488 -26.47 22.60 -41.41
C ASP A 488 -25.14 21.88 -41.66
N SER A 489 -24.71 21.86 -42.92
CA SER A 489 -23.44 21.26 -43.36
C SER A 489 -22.24 22.17 -43.13
N GLY A 490 -22.46 23.42 -42.71
CA GLY A 490 -21.40 24.32 -42.29
C GLY A 490 -20.88 24.03 -40.89
N ILE A 491 -21.60 23.27 -40.05
CA ILE A 491 -21.14 22.88 -38.72
C ILE A 491 -20.15 21.73 -38.83
N THR A 492 -18.90 21.97 -38.46
CA THR A 492 -17.86 20.93 -38.36
C THR A 492 -17.79 20.34 -36.95
N ASP A 493 -17.98 21.16 -35.92
CA ASP A 493 -17.86 20.75 -34.52
C ASP A 493 -18.85 21.54 -33.65
N PHE A 494 -19.17 20.96 -32.49
CA PHE A 494 -19.81 21.71 -31.41
C PHE A 494 -19.03 21.56 -30.10
N ARG A 495 -19.19 22.55 -29.23
CA ARG A 495 -18.61 22.57 -27.89
C ARG A 495 -19.68 22.88 -26.86
N VAL A 496 -19.74 22.07 -25.81
CA VAL A 496 -20.59 22.29 -24.64
C VAL A 496 -19.72 22.66 -23.44
N ARG A 497 -20.03 23.78 -22.78
CA ARG A 497 -19.33 24.34 -21.61
C ARG A 497 -20.31 24.52 -20.45
N PRO A 498 -20.73 23.44 -19.80
CA PRO A 498 -21.66 23.58 -18.69
C PRO A 498 -21.00 24.36 -17.55
N GLY A 499 -21.76 25.25 -16.91
CA GLY A 499 -21.32 25.95 -15.71
C GLY A 499 -21.34 25.04 -14.47
N GLY A 500 -20.70 25.48 -13.39
CA GLY A 500 -20.64 24.75 -12.12
C GLY A 500 -19.44 23.80 -12.01
N ALA A 501 -19.42 23.02 -10.93
CA ALA A 501 -18.36 22.06 -10.63
C ALA A 501 -18.88 20.64 -10.83
N PHE A 502 -18.27 19.87 -11.73
CA PHE A 502 -18.75 18.53 -12.07
C PHE A 502 -18.43 17.53 -10.95
N ALA A 503 -19.41 17.20 -10.12
CA ALA A 503 -19.27 16.36 -8.95
C ALA A 503 -18.65 14.98 -9.25
N GLY A 504 -17.80 14.50 -8.34
CA GLY A 504 -17.19 13.16 -8.42
C GLY A 504 -18.24 12.06 -8.29
N GLY A 505 -18.10 10.98 -9.06
CA GLY A 505 -19.04 9.86 -9.14
C GLY A 505 -20.24 10.09 -10.07
N GLU A 506 -20.45 11.32 -10.55
CA GLU A 506 -21.64 11.70 -11.29
C GLU A 506 -21.46 11.64 -12.82
N THR A 507 -22.59 11.68 -13.54
CA THR A 507 -22.64 11.53 -15.00
C THR A 507 -23.67 12.45 -15.64
N PHE A 508 -23.34 13.04 -16.78
CA PHE A 508 -24.31 13.71 -17.66
C PHE A 508 -24.20 13.16 -19.08
N THR A 509 -25.23 13.40 -19.90
CA THR A 509 -25.22 13.02 -21.31
C THR A 509 -25.54 14.19 -22.24
N LEU A 510 -25.01 14.11 -23.45
CA LEU A 510 -25.33 14.98 -24.57
C LEU A 510 -25.94 14.14 -25.69
N SER A 511 -27.11 14.53 -26.18
CA SER A 511 -27.76 13.89 -27.33
C SER A 511 -27.89 14.86 -28.50
N VAL A 512 -27.27 14.50 -29.62
CA VAL A 512 -27.20 15.32 -30.84
C VAL A 512 -27.58 14.47 -32.05
N ARG A 513 -28.13 15.10 -33.10
CA ARG A 513 -28.54 14.41 -34.32
C ARG A 513 -27.79 14.91 -35.53
N PHE A 514 -27.43 13.99 -36.40
CA PHE A 514 -26.81 14.24 -37.69
C PHE A 514 -27.61 13.55 -38.79
N MET A 515 -27.60 14.12 -39.98
CA MET A 515 -28.14 13.50 -41.19
C MET A 515 -26.99 13.11 -42.11
N VAL A 516 -26.95 11.83 -42.50
CA VAL A 516 -25.92 11.29 -43.41
C VAL A 516 -26.04 11.95 -44.78
N GLU A 517 -24.92 12.37 -45.37
CA GLU A 517 -24.86 12.99 -46.71
C GLU A 517 -24.52 12.00 -47.84
#